data_AF-A0AA37JBS7-F1
#
_entry.id   AF-A0AA37JBS7-F1
#
_cell.length_a   1.000
_cell.length_b   1.000
_cell.length_c   1.000
_cell.angle_alpha   90.00
_cell.angle_beta   90.00
_cell.angle_gamma   90.00
#
_symmetry.space_group_name_H-M   'P 1'
#
loop_
_entity.id
_entity.type
_entity.pdbx_description
1 polymer ?
#
loop_
_entity_poly.entity_id
_entity_poly.type
_entity_poly.pdbx_seq_one_letter_code
_entity_poly.pdbx_strand_id
1 'polypeptide(L)' 'MKVMEKKAVPMPEDLEREWNEVRVCFRLLQCRRARIVTKRMPDGSVKRYTEVRKAGE' A
#
# COMPACT_ATOMS: atom_id res chain seq x y z
N MET A 1 7.22 -35.02 15.73
CA MET A 1 7.37 -33.58 15.41
C MET A 1 6.44 -32.81 16.36
N LYS A 2 6.98 -32.00 17.28
CA LYS A 2 6.15 -31.26 18.25
C LYS A 2 5.62 -30.02 17.53
N VAL A 3 4.35 -30.04 17.11
CA VAL A 3 3.69 -28.89 16.51
C VAL A 3 3.53 -27.85 17.60
N MET A 4 4.39 -26.82 17.59
CA MET A 4 4.18 -25.65 18.43
C MET A 4 2.98 -24.89 17.85
N GLU A 5 1.87 -24.89 18.57
CA GLU A 5 0.77 -23.98 18.28
C GLU A 5 1.30 -22.55 18.41
N LYS A 6 1.50 -21.88 17.26
CA LYS A 6 1.75 -20.45 17.25
C LYS A 6 0.46 -19.78 17.71
N LYS A 7 0.39 -19.39 18.98
CA LYS A 7 -0.64 -18.44 19.43
C LYS A 7 -0.54 -17.20 18.54
N ALA A 8 -1.62 -16.87 17.85
CA ALA A 8 -1.72 -15.63 17.10
C ALA A 8 -1.66 -14.48 18.10
N VAL A 9 -0.49 -13.83 18.18
CA VAL A 9 -0.35 -12.59 18.94
C VAL A 9 -1.04 -11.49 18.12
N PRO A 10 -1.97 -10.73 18.71
CA PRO A 10 -2.57 -9.61 18.01
C PRO A 10 -1.49 -8.63 17.57
N MET A 11 -1.60 -8.15 16.33
CA MET A 11 -0.67 -7.18 15.78
C MET A 11 -0.80 -5.86 16.56
N PRO A 12 0.31 -5.18 16.92
CA PRO A 12 0.23 -3.85 17.53
C PRO A 12 -0.57 -2.88 16.65
N GLU A 13 -1.36 -1.99 17.26
CA GLU A 13 -2.30 -1.11 16.55
C GLU A 13 -1.62 -0.22 15.49
N ASP A 14 -0.43 0.29 15.80
CA ASP A 14 0.35 1.09 14.85
C ASP A 14 0.75 0.29 13.61
N LEU A 15 1.20 -0.93 13.83
CA LEU A 15 1.58 -1.84 12.75
C LEU A 15 0.34 -2.25 11.94
N GLU A 16 -0.79 -2.52 12.60
CA GLU A 16 -2.04 -2.83 11.92
C GLU A 16 -2.53 -1.68 11.04
N ARG A 17 -2.42 -0.43 11.52
CA ARG A 17 -2.75 0.78 10.76
C ARG A 17 -1.86 0.93 9.52
N GLU A 18 -0.54 0.81 9.67
CA GLU A 18 0.40 0.87 8.55
C GLU A 18 0.09 -0.22 7.50
N TRP A 19 -0.18 -1.44 7.95
CA TRP A 19 -0.61 -2.51 7.04
C TRP A 19 -1.95 -2.24 6.38
N ASN A 20 -2.87 -1.57 7.07
CA ASN A 20 -4.15 -1.20 6.50
C ASN A 20 -3.98 -0.18 5.35
N GLU A 21 -3.11 0.81 5.50
CA GLU A 21 -2.78 1.74 4.41
C GLU A 21 -2.22 1.00 3.18
N VAL A 22 -1.29 0.06 3.39
CA VAL A 22 -0.73 -0.78 2.32
C VAL A 22 -1.83 -1.59 1.62
N ARG A 23 -2.73 -2.23 2.38
CA ARG A 23 -3.86 -3.02 1.83
C ARG A 23 -4.82 -2.15 1.03
N VAL A 24 -5.14 -0.96 1.51
CA VAL A 24 -6.01 0.01 0.82
C VAL A 24 -5.37 0.45 -0.49
N CYS A 25 -4.10 0.87 -0.47
CA CYS A 25 -3.37 1.26 -1.69
C CYS A 25 -3.32 0.12 -2.72
N PHE A 26 -3.02 -1.11 -2.28
CA PHE A 26 -3.00 -2.28 -3.14
C PHE A 26 -4.38 -2.55 -3.77
N ARG A 27 -5.45 -2.49 -2.98
CA ARG A 27 -6.82 -2.65 -3.48
C ARG A 27 -7.18 -1.58 -4.50
N LEU A 28 -6.83 -0.31 -4.27
CA LEU A 28 -7.10 0.77 -5.22
C LEU A 28 -6.37 0.55 -6.56
N LEU A 29 -5.12 0.08 -6.51
CA LEU A 29 -4.36 -0.29 -7.71
C LEU A 29 -5.00 -1.47 -8.45
N GLN A 30 -5.38 -2.54 -7.74
CA GLN A 30 -6.07 -3.69 -8.34
C GLN A 30 -7.39 -3.31 -9.00
N CYS A 31 -8.18 -2.44 -8.37
CA CYS A 31 -9.44 -1.95 -8.92
C CYS A 31 -9.26 -0.90 -10.04
N ARG A 32 -8.04 -0.61 -10.48
CA ARG A 32 -7.71 0.45 -11.46
C ARG A 32 -8.21 1.84 -11.05
N ARG A 33 -8.48 2.03 -9.76
CA ARG A 33 -8.88 3.30 -9.12
C ARG A 33 -7.67 4.13 -8.71
N ALA A 34 -6.47 3.56 -8.81
CA ALA A 34 -5.22 4.28 -8.71
C ALA A 34 -4.21 3.72 -9.72
N ARG A 35 -3.16 4.47 -10.02
CA ARG A 35 -2.01 4.01 -10.80
C ARG A 35 -0.71 4.44 -10.15
N ILE A 36 0.36 3.71 -10.45
CA ILE A 36 1.70 4.14 -10.05
C ILE A 36 2.27 5.00 -11.18
N VAL A 37 2.64 6.23 -10.86
CA VAL A 37 3.22 7.20 -11.78
C VAL A 37 4.70 7.36 -11.46
N THR A 38 5.51 7.44 -12.51
CA THR A 38 6.92 7.82 -12.39
C THR A 38 7.07 9.19 -13.04
N LYS A 39 7.54 10.18 -12.28
CA LYS A 39 7.72 11.56 -12.75
C LYS A 39 9.16 11.98 -12.56
N ARG A 40 9.75 12.53 -13.63
CA ARG A 40 11.00 13.27 -13.53
C ARG A 40 10.70 14.67 -13.00
N MET A 41 11.41 15.04 -11.96
CA MET A 41 11.28 16.31 -11.27
C MET A 41 12.17 17.37 -11.95
N PRO A 42 11.93 18.68 -11.70
CA PRO A 42 12.74 19.75 -12.28
C PRO A 42 14.22 19.71 -11.87
N ASP A 43 14.51 19.16 -10.68
CA ASP A 43 15.88 18.94 -10.19
C ASP A 43 16.58 17.71 -10.84
N GLY A 44 15.92 17.07 -11.82
CA GLY A 44 16.42 15.88 -12.50
C GLY A 44 16.18 14.57 -11.76
N SER A 45 15.73 14.61 -10.50
CA SER A 45 15.39 13.40 -9.74
C SER A 45 14.17 12.70 -10.33
N VAL A 46 14.05 11.39 -10.11
CA VAL A 46 12.88 10.61 -10.54
C VAL A 46 12.14 10.15 -9.29
N LYS A 47 10.86 10.52 -9.20
CA LYS A 47 9.98 10.12 -8.10
C LYS A 47 8.88 9.20 -8.60
N ARG A 48 8.55 8.20 -7.78
CA ARG A 48 7.45 7.26 -8.03
C ARG A 48 6.40 7.43 -6.95
N TYR A 49 5.15 7.65 -7.34
CA TYR A 49 4.05 7.85 -6.40
C TYR A 49 2.76 7.23 -6.93
N THR A 50 1.83 6.98 -6.00
CA THR A 50 0.50 6.46 -6.32
C THR A 50 -0.44 7.63 -6.54
N GLU A 51 -1.10 7.66 -7.71
CA GLU A 51 -2.10 8.65 -8.06
C GLU A 51 -3.48 7.98 -8.06
N VAL A 52 -4.41 8.49 -7.26
CA VAL A 52 -5.79 7.99 -7.20
C VAL A 52 -6.60 8.66 -8.30
N ARG A 53 -7.26 7.86 -9.14
CA ARG A 53 -8.17 8.35 -10.18
C ARG A 53 -9.46 8.82 -9.50
N LYS A 54 -9.84 10.08 -9.72
CA LYS A 54 -11.16 10.55 -9.29
C LYS A 54 -12.21 9.91 -10.20
N ALA A 55 -13.38 9.59 -9.65
CA ALA A 55 -14.48 9.07 -10.46
C ALA A 55 -14.89 10.16 -11.47
N GLY A 56 -14.73 9.90 -12.78
CA GLY A 56 -15.09 10.82 -13.86
C GLY A 56 -13.98 11.13 -14.89
N GLU A 57 -12.75 10.63 -14.71
CA GLU A 57 -11.65 10.69 -15.70
C GLU A 57 -11.38 9.37 -16.43
#